data_AF-A0A376VGK7-F1
#
_entry.id   AF-A0A376VGK7-F1
#
_cell.length_a   1.000
_cell.length_b   1.000
_cell.length_c   1.000
_cell.angle_alpha   90.00
_cell.angle_beta   90.00
_cell.angle_gamma   90.00
#
_symmetry.space_group_name_H-M   'P 1'
#
loop_
_entity.id
_entity.type
_entity.pdbx_description
1 polymer ?
#
loop_
_entity_poly.entity_id
_entity_poly.type
_entity_poly.pdbx_seq_one_letter_code
_entity_poly.pdbx_strand_id
1 'polypeptide(L)'
;MPFDPQNYQPGERQSYAREWLPAASQAGKAHSEFVQPLPFTLPETVPLETLQRFWAHPVRAFFQMRLQVNFRTEDSEIPDTEPFILEGLSRYQINQQLLNALVEQDDAERLFRRFRAAGDLPYGAFGEIFLGNTVPGDAAACRQSYCLSPAGAEYGN
;
A
#
# COMPACT_ATOMS: atom_id res chain seq x y z
N MET A 1 24.13 32.34 -9.15
CA MET A 1 23.86 31.40 -8.02
C MET A 1 24.83 31.67 -6.88
N PRO A 2 24.51 31.42 -5.60
CA PRO A 2 25.39 31.79 -4.48
C PRO A 2 26.76 31.09 -4.52
N PHE A 3 26.82 29.84 -5.01
CA PHE A 3 28.03 29.03 -5.16
C PHE A 3 28.75 29.21 -6.51
N ASP A 4 28.44 30.26 -7.27
CA ASP A 4 29.15 30.55 -8.52
C ASP A 4 30.63 30.88 -8.25
N PRO A 5 31.60 30.26 -8.94
CA PRO A 5 33.02 30.57 -8.78
C PRO A 5 33.36 32.05 -8.89
N GLN A 6 32.61 32.83 -9.69
CA GLN A 6 32.82 34.28 -9.86
C GLN A 6 32.68 35.06 -8.56
N ASN A 7 31.80 34.61 -7.65
CA ASN A 7 31.56 35.29 -6.37
C ASN A 7 32.74 35.14 -5.40
N TYR A 8 33.68 34.23 -5.64
CA TYR A 8 34.79 33.93 -4.74
C TYR A 8 36.15 34.39 -5.29
N GLN A 9 36.16 35.04 -6.45
CA GLN A 9 37.34 35.66 -7.03
C GLN A 9 37.72 36.93 -6.24
N PRO A 10 39.03 37.24 -6.15
CA PRO A 10 39.49 38.46 -5.49
C PRO A 10 38.95 39.70 -6.22
N GLY A 11 38.19 40.54 -5.52
CA GLY A 11 37.56 41.74 -6.08
C GLY A 11 36.60 42.42 -5.10
N GLU A 12 35.98 43.52 -5.52
CA GLU A 12 35.11 44.34 -4.68
C GLU A 12 33.85 43.61 -4.19
N ARG A 13 33.38 42.61 -4.95
CA ARG A 13 32.18 41.83 -4.65
C ARG A 13 32.47 40.39 -4.25
N GLN A 14 33.63 40.15 -3.63
CA GLN A 14 33.94 38.83 -3.08
C GLN A 14 32.93 38.47 -1.98
N SER A 15 32.30 37.32 -2.11
CA SER A 15 31.36 36.77 -1.13
C SER A 15 32.10 36.35 0.14
N TYR A 16 31.56 36.77 1.29
CA TYR A 16 32.05 36.38 2.62
C TYR A 16 31.46 35.04 3.10
N ALA A 17 30.48 34.49 2.37
CA ALA A 17 29.80 33.23 2.69
C ALA A 17 30.72 32.03 2.41
N ARG A 18 31.55 31.67 3.39
CA ARG A 18 32.56 30.60 3.30
C ARG A 18 31.95 29.21 3.12
N GLU A 19 30.69 29.01 3.49
CA GLU A 19 29.99 27.74 3.38
C GLU A 19 29.89 27.22 1.94
N TRP A 20 29.89 28.11 0.94
CA TRP A 20 29.83 27.71 -0.47
C TRP A 20 31.20 27.64 -1.14
N LEU A 21 32.27 28.10 -0.50
CA LEU A 21 33.62 28.07 -1.06
C LEU A 21 34.04 26.65 -1.52
N PRO A 22 33.74 25.55 -0.78
CA PRO A 22 34.07 24.20 -1.24
C PRO A 22 33.31 23.80 -2.51
N ALA A 23 32.05 24.23 -2.66
CA ALA A 23 31.26 23.97 -3.86
C ALA A 23 31.72 24.83 -5.05
N ALA A 24 31.98 26.12 -4.81
CA ALA A 24 32.47 27.07 -5.81
C ALA A 24 33.87 26.73 -6.34
N SER A 25 34.74 26.18 -5.49
CA SER A 25 36.08 25.70 -5.88
C SER A 25 36.08 24.27 -6.41
N GLN A 26 34.92 23.62 -6.54
CA GLN A 26 34.78 22.23 -6.94
C GLN A 26 35.63 21.27 -6.08
N ALA A 27 35.89 21.64 -4.82
CA ALA A 27 36.62 20.83 -3.86
C ALA A 27 35.76 19.71 -3.22
N GLY A 28 34.57 19.47 -3.77
CA GLY A 28 33.70 18.38 -3.36
C GLY A 28 34.27 17.02 -3.76
N LYS A 29 34.02 16.01 -2.92
CA LYS A 29 34.26 14.61 -3.28
C LYS A 29 32.94 14.02 -3.77
N ALA A 30 32.96 13.37 -4.92
CA ALA A 30 31.80 12.60 -5.36
C ALA A 30 31.45 11.54 -4.31
N HIS A 31 30.15 11.27 -4.13
CA HIS A 31 29.73 10.17 -3.29
C HIS A 31 30.31 8.86 -3.82
N SER A 32 30.84 8.03 -2.92
CA SER A 32 31.29 6.68 -3.27
C SER A 32 30.10 5.82 -3.68
N GLU A 33 30.38 4.75 -4.41
CA GLU A 33 29.37 3.75 -4.75
C GLU A 33 28.69 3.21 -3.48
N PHE A 34 27.35 3.22 -3.49
CA PHE A 34 26.55 2.86 -2.33
C PHE A 34 26.66 1.37 -1.99
N VAL A 35 26.66 0.50 -3.01
CA VAL A 35 26.69 -0.95 -2.81
C VAL A 35 28.12 -1.38 -2.50
N GLN A 36 28.36 -1.73 -1.24
CA GLN A 36 29.60 -2.34 -0.80
C GLN A 36 29.28 -3.73 -0.22
N PRO A 37 30.09 -4.77 -0.50
CA PRO A 37 29.83 -6.12 0.00
C PRO A 37 29.92 -6.15 1.54
N LEU A 38 28.87 -6.65 2.19
CA LEU A 38 28.80 -6.75 3.65
C LEU A 38 28.96 -8.22 4.08
N PRO A 39 29.75 -8.53 5.11
CA PRO A 39 30.00 -9.91 5.55
C PRO A 39 28.73 -10.55 6.13
N PHE A 40 28.14 -11.51 5.43
CA PHE A 40 26.87 -12.14 5.80
C PHE A 40 27.06 -13.60 6.22
N THR A 41 26.50 -13.96 7.37
CA THR A 41 26.38 -15.34 7.85
C THR A 41 24.91 -15.76 7.76
N LEU A 42 24.64 -16.79 6.97
CA LEU A 42 23.29 -17.34 6.84
C LEU A 42 22.89 -18.02 8.16
N PRO A 43 21.75 -17.67 8.77
CA PRO A 43 21.26 -18.37 9.96
C PRO A 43 20.79 -19.78 9.59
N GLU A 44 20.85 -20.71 10.55
CA GLU A 44 20.44 -22.11 10.34
C GLU A 44 18.94 -22.25 10.03
N THR A 45 18.12 -21.34 10.56
CA THR A 45 16.68 -21.32 10.31
C THR A 45 16.24 -19.95 9.80
N VAL A 46 15.37 -19.96 8.78
CA VAL A 46 14.79 -18.75 8.19
C VAL A 46 13.27 -18.92 8.15
N PRO A 47 12.49 -18.02 8.78
CA PRO A 47 11.04 -18.07 8.70
C PRO A 47 10.54 -17.94 7.25
N LEU A 48 9.50 -18.67 6.88
CA LEU A 48 8.94 -18.62 5.51
C LEU A 48 8.51 -17.20 5.12
N GLU A 49 7.97 -16.42 6.07
CA GLU A 49 7.59 -15.03 5.84
C GLU A 49 8.78 -14.15 5.40
N THR A 50 9.99 -14.47 5.87
CA THR A 50 11.21 -13.73 5.50
C THR A 50 11.54 -13.97 4.04
N LEU A 51 11.38 -15.21 3.57
CA LEU A 51 11.56 -15.55 2.16
C LEU A 51 10.50 -14.89 1.29
N GLN A 52 9.22 -14.93 1.71
CA GLN A 52 8.14 -14.28 0.97
C GLN A 52 8.38 -12.77 0.81
N ARG A 53 8.77 -12.08 1.89
CA ARG A 53 9.08 -10.64 1.87
C ARG A 53 10.31 -10.32 1.02
N PHE A 54 11.34 -11.16 1.07
CA PHE A 54 12.55 -11.00 0.26
C PHE A 54 12.25 -11.07 -1.23
N TRP A 55 11.47 -12.07 -1.68
CA TRP A 55 11.14 -12.25 -3.09
C TRP A 55 10.12 -11.26 -3.63
N ALA A 56 9.25 -10.71 -2.78
CA ALA A 56 8.33 -9.65 -3.18
C ALA A 56 9.06 -8.37 -3.63
N HIS A 57 10.14 -7.97 -2.92
CA HIS A 57 10.97 -6.83 -3.30
C HIS A 57 12.39 -6.93 -2.70
N PRO A 58 13.37 -7.53 -3.41
CA PRO A 58 14.66 -7.89 -2.82
C PRO A 58 15.52 -6.67 -2.45
N VAL A 59 15.49 -5.61 -3.26
CA VAL A 59 16.21 -4.37 -2.96
C VAL A 59 15.70 -3.72 -1.66
N ARG A 60 14.38 -3.60 -1.50
CA ARG A 60 13.75 -3.13 -0.25
C ARG A 60 14.13 -4.03 0.92
N ALA A 61 14.09 -5.35 0.73
CA ALA A 61 14.47 -6.30 1.78
C ALA A 61 15.94 -6.11 2.22
N PHE A 62 16.87 -5.80 1.31
CA PHE A 62 18.25 -5.46 1.67
C PHE A 62 18.31 -4.23 2.60
N PHE A 63 17.63 -3.13 2.26
CA PHE A 63 17.59 -1.95 3.13
C PHE A 63 16.97 -2.27 4.49
N GLN A 64 15.83 -2.96 4.51
CA GLN A 64 15.04 -3.19 5.71
C GLN A 64 15.62 -4.27 6.64
N MET A 65 16.17 -5.35 6.08
CA MET A 65 16.67 -6.49 6.85
C MET A 65 18.17 -6.41 7.12
N ARG A 66 18.97 -5.92 6.16
CA ARG A 66 20.43 -5.89 6.29
C ARG A 66 20.92 -4.59 6.92
N LEU A 67 20.39 -3.46 6.46
CA LEU A 67 20.78 -2.13 6.96
C LEU A 67 19.84 -1.60 8.05
N GLN A 68 18.69 -2.24 8.28
CA GLN A 68 17.61 -1.77 9.17
C GLN A 68 17.09 -0.36 8.83
N VAL A 69 17.24 0.06 7.57
CA VAL A 69 16.78 1.35 7.07
C VAL A 69 15.39 1.19 6.47
N ASN A 70 14.44 1.97 7.00
CA ASN A 70 13.07 2.04 6.51
C ASN A 70 12.75 3.47 6.09
N PHE A 71 12.61 3.69 4.78
CA PHE A 71 12.07 4.95 4.26
C PHE A 71 10.56 4.95 4.47
N ARG A 72 10.12 5.50 5.60
CA ARG A 72 8.70 5.73 5.89
C ARG A 72 8.35 7.12 5.39
N THR A 73 7.49 7.18 4.38
CA THR A 73 6.84 8.44 4.01
C THR A 73 5.73 8.66 5.03
N GLU A 74 5.81 9.73 5.83
CA GLU A 74 4.79 10.04 6.84
C GLU A 74 3.57 10.76 6.24
N ASP A 75 3.56 11.00 4.93
CA ASP A 75 2.44 11.63 4.24
C ASP A 75 1.34 10.59 3.93
N SER A 76 0.53 10.26 4.94
CA SER A 76 -0.87 9.92 4.67
C SER A 76 -1.64 11.23 4.59
N GLU A 77 -1.76 11.75 3.37
CA GLU A 77 -2.62 12.91 3.09
C GLU A 77 -4.03 12.59 3.59
N ILE A 78 -4.51 13.39 4.55
CA ILE A 78 -5.89 13.29 5.01
C ILE A 78 -6.76 13.86 3.88
N PRO A 79 -7.72 13.10 3.33
CA PRO A 79 -8.59 13.64 2.31
C PRO A 79 -9.39 14.83 2.85
N ASP A 80 -9.32 15.96 2.15
CA ASP A 80 -10.11 17.16 2.48
C ASP A 80 -11.61 16.97 2.22
N THR A 81 -11.98 15.95 1.45
CA THR A 81 -13.36 15.65 1.06
C THR A 81 -13.70 14.18 1.28
N GLU A 82 -14.98 13.92 1.50
CA GLU A 82 -15.53 12.57 1.53
C GLU A 82 -15.25 11.79 0.24
N PRO A 83 -15.14 10.45 0.32
CA PRO A 83 -14.81 9.62 -0.84
C PRO A 83 -15.99 9.52 -1.82
N PHE A 84 -15.90 10.23 -2.95
CA PHE A 84 -16.88 10.11 -4.04
C PHE A 84 -16.64 8.90 -4.94
N ILE A 85 -15.39 8.44 -5.02
CA ILE A 85 -14.95 7.33 -5.87
C ILE A 85 -14.00 6.44 -5.07
N LEU A 86 -14.14 5.12 -5.22
CA LEU A 86 -13.25 4.13 -4.63
C LEU A 86 -12.18 3.73 -5.62
N GLU A 87 -10.96 4.24 -5.43
CA GLU A 87 -9.82 3.98 -6.31
C GLU A 87 -8.62 3.41 -5.54
N GLY A 88 -7.71 2.78 -6.28
CA GLY A 88 -6.42 2.32 -5.77
C GLY A 88 -6.51 1.36 -4.58
N LEU A 89 -5.87 1.75 -3.47
CA LEU A 89 -5.71 0.88 -2.29
C LEU A 89 -7.03 0.64 -1.55
N SER A 90 -7.88 1.65 -1.42
CA SER A 90 -9.16 1.52 -0.69
C SER A 90 -10.08 0.52 -1.37
N ARG A 91 -10.17 0.58 -2.71
CA ARG A 91 -10.93 -0.41 -3.49
C ARG A 91 -10.37 -1.82 -3.34
N TYR A 92 -9.06 -1.97 -3.37
CA TYR A 92 -8.42 -3.27 -3.17
C TYR A 92 -8.73 -3.86 -1.79
N GLN A 93 -8.66 -3.05 -0.74
CA GLN A 93 -8.95 -3.48 0.64
C GLN A 93 -10.42 -3.90 0.84
N ILE A 94 -11.37 -3.14 0.27
CA ILE A 94 -12.79 -3.47 0.32
C ILE A 94 -13.05 -4.78 -0.45
N ASN A 95 -12.48 -4.90 -1.65
CA ASN A 95 -12.64 -6.10 -2.47
C ASN A 95 -12.03 -7.34 -1.81
N GLN A 96 -10.90 -7.22 -1.11
CA GLN A 96 -10.28 -8.34 -0.40
C GLN A 96 -11.21 -8.87 0.70
N GLN A 97 -11.85 -7.97 1.47
CA GLN A 97 -12.79 -8.37 2.52
C GLN A 97 -14.08 -8.96 1.94
N LEU A 98 -14.62 -8.34 0.89
CA LEU A 98 -15.82 -8.83 0.21
C LEU A 98 -15.58 -10.20 -0.43
N LEU A 99 -14.46 -10.39 -1.12
CA LEU A 99 -14.08 -11.65 -1.73
C LEU A 99 -13.96 -12.75 -0.69
N ASN A 100 -13.27 -12.49 0.42
CA ASN A 100 -13.13 -13.46 1.50
C ASN A 100 -14.51 -13.86 2.06
N ALA A 101 -15.42 -12.91 2.27
CA ALA A 101 -16.76 -13.23 2.74
C ALA A 101 -17.58 -14.06 1.74
N LEU A 102 -17.46 -13.76 0.44
CA LEU A 102 -18.12 -14.56 -0.59
C LEU A 102 -17.56 -15.99 -0.66
N VAL A 103 -16.24 -16.14 -0.48
CA VAL A 103 -15.58 -17.45 -0.42
C VAL A 103 -16.06 -18.25 0.80
N GLU A 104 -16.19 -17.60 1.96
CA GLU A 104 -16.70 -18.20 3.20
C GLU A 104 -18.25 -18.32 3.24
N GLN A 105 -18.94 -17.93 2.18
CA GLN A 105 -20.41 -17.91 2.08
C GLN A 105 -21.11 -17.06 3.16
N ASP A 106 -20.43 -16.04 3.67
CA ASP A 106 -20.98 -15.09 4.63
C ASP A 106 -21.83 -14.00 3.94
N ASP A 107 -22.63 -13.29 4.72
CA ASP A 107 -23.54 -12.27 4.21
C ASP A 107 -22.80 -10.99 3.79
N ALA A 108 -22.62 -10.83 2.47
CA ALA A 108 -22.05 -9.63 1.87
C ALA A 108 -22.80 -8.34 2.27
N GLU A 109 -24.11 -8.39 2.55
CA GLU A 109 -24.88 -7.21 2.97
C GLU A 109 -24.51 -6.76 4.38
N ARG A 110 -24.11 -7.68 5.25
CA ARG A 110 -23.62 -7.35 6.59
C ARG A 110 -22.30 -6.59 6.53
N LEU A 111 -21.38 -7.03 5.67
CA LEU A 111 -20.12 -6.31 5.44
C LEU A 111 -20.36 -4.93 4.82
N PHE A 112 -21.27 -4.84 3.85
CA PHE A 112 -21.63 -3.57 3.24
C PHE A 112 -22.17 -2.55 4.27
N ARG A 113 -23.07 -2.99 5.17
CA ARG A 113 -23.57 -2.13 6.26
C ARG A 113 -22.45 -1.64 7.16
N ARG A 114 -21.43 -2.47 7.41
CA ARG A 114 -20.26 -2.10 8.21
C ARG A 114 -19.40 -1.04 7.50
N PHE A 115 -19.08 -1.22 6.22
CA PHE A 115 -18.32 -0.22 5.45
C PHE A 115 -19.07 1.10 5.31
N ARG A 116 -20.40 1.04 5.10
CA ARG A 116 -21.25 2.24 5.06
C ARG A 116 -21.25 2.99 6.39
N ALA A 117 -21.31 2.28 7.52
CA ALA A 117 -21.26 2.88 8.85
C ALA A 117 -19.87 3.46 9.19
N ALA A 118 -18.80 2.94 8.59
CA ALA A 118 -17.44 3.45 8.74
C ALA A 118 -17.16 4.71 7.91
N GLY A 119 -18.00 5.02 6.92
CA GLY A 119 -17.78 6.14 5.99
C GLY A 119 -16.79 5.81 4.86
N ASP A 120 -16.45 4.54 4.68
CA ASP A 120 -15.48 4.09 3.67
C ASP A 120 -16.08 4.02 2.25
N LEU A 121 -17.40 4.16 2.11
CA LEU A 121 -18.12 4.05 0.85
C LEU A 121 -18.69 5.41 0.41
N PRO A 122 -18.82 5.65 -0.90
CA PRO A 122 -19.54 6.81 -1.42
C PRO A 122 -20.98 6.86 -0.93
N TYR A 123 -21.48 8.07 -0.72
CA TYR A 123 -22.81 8.29 -0.15
C TYR A 123 -23.95 7.79 -1.04
N GLY A 124 -24.95 7.17 -0.41
CA GLY A 124 -26.25 6.84 -1.01
C GLY A 124 -26.15 5.83 -2.17
N ALA A 125 -26.83 6.14 -3.27
CA ALA A 125 -26.98 5.26 -4.44
C ALA A 125 -25.63 4.90 -5.09
N PHE A 126 -24.61 5.75 -4.99
CA PHE A 126 -23.30 5.48 -5.57
C PHE A 126 -22.59 4.31 -4.88
N GLY A 127 -22.73 4.18 -3.55
CA GLY A 127 -22.21 3.02 -2.82
C GLY A 127 -22.95 1.72 -3.15
N GLU A 128 -24.26 1.80 -3.38
CA GLU A 128 -25.09 0.63 -3.76
C GLU A 128 -24.78 0.15 -5.19
N ILE A 129 -24.55 1.08 -6.14
CA ILE A 129 -24.10 0.76 -7.50
C ILE A 129 -22.72 0.08 -7.47
N PHE A 130 -21.80 0.56 -6.63
CA PHE A 130 -20.48 -0.06 -6.49
C PHE A 130 -20.59 -1.53 -6.03
N LEU A 131 -21.47 -1.82 -5.07
CA LEU A 131 -21.71 -3.19 -4.61
C LEU A 131 -22.27 -4.06 -5.73
N GLY A 132 -23.29 -3.58 -6.45
CA GLY A 132 -23.92 -4.31 -7.56
C GLY A 132 -22.95 -4.64 -8.71
N ASN A 133 -21.93 -3.81 -8.93
CA ASN A 133 -20.89 -4.07 -9.93
C ASN A 133 -19.80 -5.04 -9.43
N THR A 134 -19.59 -5.13 -8.13
CA THR A 134 -18.48 -5.90 -7.54
C THR A 134 -18.90 -7.32 -7.18
N VAL A 135 -20.15 -7.51 -6.72
CA VAL A 135 -20.72 -8.83 -6.49
C VAL A 135 -21.26 -9.34 -7.83
N PRO A 136 -20.76 -10.46 -8.38
CA PRO A 136 -21.35 -11.07 -9.57
C PRO A 136 -22.83 -11.37 -9.31
N GLY A 137 -23.71 -11.03 -10.25
CA GLY A 137 -25.17 -11.20 -10.13
C GLY A 137 -25.61 -12.61 -9.69
N ASP A 138 -24.76 -13.61 -9.92
CA ASP A 138 -25.00 -15.00 -9.56
C ASP A 138 -24.83 -15.30 -8.06
N ALA A 139 -24.04 -14.52 -7.31
CA ALA A 139 -23.87 -14.72 -5.87
C ALA A 139 -25.10 -14.23 -5.07
N ALA A 140 -25.81 -13.23 -5.58
CA ALA A 140 -27.10 -12.80 -5.03
C ALA A 140 -28.23 -13.80 -5.35
N ALA A 141 -28.18 -14.46 -6.51
CA ALA A 141 -29.15 -15.47 -6.93
C ALA A 141 -29.05 -16.79 -6.13
N CYS A 142 -27.87 -17.11 -5.59
CA CYS A 142 -27.67 -18.34 -4.81
C CYS A 142 -28.45 -18.33 -3.47
N ARG A 143 -28.94 -17.17 -3.00
CA ARG A 143 -29.82 -17.09 -1.83
C ARG A 143 -31.25 -17.61 -2.08
N GLN A 144 -31.72 -17.65 -3.32
CA GLN A 144 -33.13 -17.97 -3.61
C GLN A 144 -33.39 -19.44 -3.97
N SER A 145 -32.37 -20.20 -4.40
CA SER A 145 -32.58 -21.49 -5.08
C SER A 145 -32.27 -22.73 -4.23
N TYR A 146 -31.70 -22.60 -3.02
CA TYR A 146 -31.32 -23.74 -2.17
C TYR A 146 -31.98 -23.79 -0.79
N CYS A 147 -33.03 -23.00 -0.58
CA CYS A 147 -33.91 -23.14 0.59
C CYS A 147 -35.33 -23.39 0.11
N LEU A 148 -35.64 -24.61 -0.33
CA LEU A 148 -36.94 -25.28 -0.23
C LEU A 148 -36.89 -26.61 -1.01
N SER A 149 -36.60 -27.70 -0.31
CA SER A 149 -37.35 -28.93 -0.56
C SER A 149 -37.71 -29.55 0.80
N PRO A 150 -38.96 -29.40 1.26
CA PRO A 150 -39.50 -30.26 2.29
C PRO A 150 -40.00 -31.53 1.59
N ALA A 151 -39.31 -32.64 1.74
CA ALA A 151 -39.84 -33.95 1.38
C ALA A 151 -39.60 -34.92 2.54
N GLY A 152 -40.41 -34.76 3.58
CA GLY A 152 -40.74 -35.88 4.45
C GLY A 152 -41.96 -36.59 3.88
N ALA A 153 -41.85 -37.90 3.61
CA ALA A 153 -42.91 -38.91 3.69
C ALA A 153 -42.29 -40.25 3.24
N GLU A 154 -42.03 -41.15 4.18
CA GLU A 154 -42.82 -42.38 4.37
C GLU A 154 -42.44 -43.52 3.40
N TYR A 155 -41.70 -44.50 3.92
CA TYR A 155 -41.92 -45.90 3.56
C TYR A 155 -41.86 -46.73 4.85
N GLY A 156 -43.04 -47.05 5.38
CA GLY A 156 -43.24 -48.20 6.25
C GLY A 156 -43.38 -49.48 5.42
N ASN A 157 -43.06 -50.60 6.10
CA ASN A 157 -43.26 -52.03 5.76
C ASN A 157 -43.97 -52.40 4.46
#